data_AF-A0A424KS64-F1
#
_entry.id   AF-A0A424KS64-F1
#
_cell.length_a   1.000
_cell.length_b   1.000
_cell.length_c   1.000
_cell.angle_alpha   90.00
_cell.angle_beta   90.00
_cell.angle_gamma   90.00
#
_symmetry.space_group_name_H-M   'P 1'
#
loop_
_entity.id
_entity.type
_entity.pdbx_description
1 polymer ?
#
loop_
_entity_poly.entity_id
_entity_poly.type
_entity_poly.pdbx_seq_one_letter_code
_entity_poly.pdbx_strand_id
1 'polypeptide(L)'
;MVRGWYLRMGGRHWIRGCGKSGPRLQPTSMNGLASRNPAFWMISALALTVAMASGCVRRVVQITSAPEGALVWMNDREVGSTPCEIEILHYGTYDVRIEKAGFEPVMTGRSANVPIWDLPGPDLIAELIPADLESRTVWHFDLVVENTDADQVLLRAEVARDRLAAADAKRAADRKPMTSAGLAAEVEAEDGTGRPGAPVEGAPVPVADPVVPANSNLGQDPLIDPDSAAD
;
A
#
# COMPACT_ATOMS: atom_id res chain seq x y z
N MET A 1 8.65 42.25 -52.88
CA MET A 1 9.57 42.56 -54.00
C MET A 1 10.89 41.85 -53.75
N VAL A 2 11.11 40.68 -54.36
CA VAL A 2 12.41 40.01 -54.27
C VAL A 2 13.09 40.17 -55.63
N ARG A 3 14.07 41.08 -55.66
CA ARG A 3 14.96 41.35 -56.80
C ARG A 3 16.06 40.30 -56.77
N GLY A 4 16.19 39.56 -57.87
CA GLY A 4 17.31 38.67 -58.11
C GLY A 4 18.62 39.44 -58.22
N TRP A 5 19.69 38.80 -57.76
CA TRP A 5 21.06 39.16 -58.06
C TRP A 5 21.69 38.00 -58.83
N TYR A 6 22.10 38.30 -60.05
CA TYR A 6 22.99 37.46 -60.84
C TYR A 6 24.42 37.77 -60.41
N LEU A 7 25.23 36.72 -60.18
CA LEU A 7 26.68 36.85 -60.30
C LEU A 7 27.19 36.01 -61.47
N ARG A 8 27.91 36.73 -62.32
CA ARG A 8 28.48 36.38 -63.60
C ARG A 8 29.95 36.01 -63.39
N MET A 9 30.33 34.79 -63.75
CA MET A 9 31.67 34.40 -64.24
C MET A 9 31.43 33.06 -64.94
N GLY A 10 31.77 32.79 -66.20
CA GLY A 10 32.72 33.35 -67.13
C GLY A 10 33.29 32.13 -67.87
N GLY A 11 33.19 32.06 -69.20
CA GLY A 11 33.94 31.06 -69.97
C GLY A 11 33.14 30.24 -71.00
N ARG A 12 33.15 30.75 -72.24
CA ARG A 12 33.20 30.06 -73.54
C ARG A 12 33.22 28.51 -73.51
N HIS A 13 32.20 27.87 -74.09
CA HIS A 13 32.29 27.06 -75.33
C HIS A 13 30.93 26.39 -75.60
N TRP A 14 30.43 26.49 -76.83
CA TRP A 14 29.33 25.63 -77.30
C TRP A 14 29.94 24.36 -77.88
N ILE A 15 29.50 23.19 -77.40
CA ILE A 15 29.68 21.92 -78.12
C ILE A 15 28.31 21.22 -78.13
N ARG A 16 27.70 21.16 -79.32
CA ARG A 16 26.64 20.20 -79.61
C ARG A 16 27.28 18.83 -79.80
N GLY A 17 26.94 17.87 -78.95
CA GLY A 17 27.07 16.43 -79.20
C GLY A 17 25.76 15.80 -78.73
N CYS A 18 24.80 15.56 -79.62
CA CYS A 18 24.65 14.34 -80.42
C CYS A 18 24.60 13.09 -79.54
N GLY A 19 23.45 12.43 -79.58
CA GLY A 19 23.02 11.46 -78.57
C GLY A 19 23.85 10.19 -78.52
N LYS A 20 23.82 9.56 -77.35
CA LYS A 20 23.92 8.11 -77.19
C LYS A 20 23.09 7.72 -75.97
N SER A 21 22.15 6.83 -76.23
CA SER A 21 21.21 6.19 -75.32
C SER A 21 21.90 5.58 -74.09
N GLY A 22 21.60 6.12 -72.91
CA GLY A 22 21.92 5.47 -71.63
C GLY A 22 20.86 4.43 -71.26
N PRO A 23 21.23 3.31 -70.64
CA PRO A 23 20.27 2.28 -70.24
C PRO A 23 19.36 2.81 -69.13
N ARG A 24 18.07 2.51 -69.29
CA ARG A 24 16.97 2.77 -68.37
C ARG A 24 17.31 2.23 -66.98
N LEU A 25 17.59 3.11 -66.02
CA LEU A 25 17.62 2.76 -64.59
C LEU A 25 16.20 2.30 -64.21
N GLN A 26 16.07 1.04 -63.83
CA GLN A 26 14.83 0.52 -63.25
C GLN A 26 14.69 1.08 -61.82
N PRO A 27 13.47 1.42 -61.37
CA PRO A 27 13.25 1.73 -59.97
C PRO A 27 13.50 0.46 -59.15
N THR A 28 14.47 0.50 -58.25
CA THR A 28 14.60 -0.51 -57.20
C THR A 28 13.32 -0.53 -56.39
N SER A 29 12.54 -1.59 -56.56
CA SER A 29 11.40 -1.95 -55.74
C SER A 29 11.82 -1.98 -54.27
N MET A 30 11.50 -0.91 -53.54
CA MET A 30 11.53 -0.90 -52.08
C MET A 30 10.25 -1.56 -51.55
N ASN A 31 10.08 -2.85 -51.81
CA ASN A 31 8.97 -3.62 -51.25
C ASN A 31 9.44 -5.04 -50.99
N GLY A 32 10.16 -5.23 -49.89
CA GLY A 32 10.67 -6.53 -49.56
C GLY A 32 11.33 -6.54 -48.20
N LEU A 33 10.58 -6.24 -47.14
CA LEU A 33 10.86 -6.78 -45.81
C LEU A 33 9.61 -6.72 -44.90
N ALA A 34 8.42 -6.93 -45.46
CA ALA A 34 7.28 -7.35 -44.64
C ALA A 34 7.28 -8.87 -44.68
N SER A 35 7.85 -9.52 -43.65
CA SER A 35 7.80 -10.97 -43.48
C SER A 35 6.33 -11.42 -43.45
N ARG A 36 5.81 -11.87 -44.60
CA ARG A 36 4.49 -12.49 -44.78
C ARG A 36 4.51 -13.92 -44.23
N ASN A 37 4.87 -14.10 -42.96
CA ASN A 37 4.68 -15.36 -42.28
C ASN A 37 3.27 -15.35 -41.69
N PRO A 38 2.25 -15.95 -42.35
CA PRO A 38 0.89 -16.00 -41.79
C PRO A 38 0.87 -16.71 -40.44
N ALA A 39 1.84 -17.60 -40.19
CA ALA A 39 2.06 -18.22 -38.90
C ALA A 39 2.33 -17.21 -37.77
N PHE A 40 3.03 -16.10 -38.04
CA PHE A 40 3.31 -15.07 -37.03
C PHE A 40 2.03 -14.33 -36.63
N TRP A 41 1.16 -14.04 -37.60
CA TRP A 41 -0.14 -13.42 -37.38
C TRP A 41 -1.13 -14.36 -36.67
N MET A 42 -1.10 -15.66 -37.01
CA MET A 42 -1.93 -16.65 -36.32
C MET A 42 -1.47 -16.89 -34.87
N ILE A 43 -0.16 -16.95 -34.62
CA ILE A 43 0.38 -17.08 -33.26
C ILE A 43 0.08 -15.82 -32.44
N SER A 44 0.20 -14.62 -33.01
CA SER A 44 -0.16 -13.38 -32.30
C SER A 44 -1.66 -13.28 -32.02
N ALA A 45 -2.51 -13.73 -32.95
CA ALA A 45 -3.96 -13.74 -32.76
C ALA A 45 -4.37 -14.76 -31.68
N LEU A 46 -3.78 -15.96 -31.70
CA LEU A 46 -4.01 -16.98 -30.68
C LEU A 46 -3.53 -16.53 -29.29
N ALA A 47 -2.34 -15.91 -29.22
CA ALA A 47 -1.82 -15.35 -27.98
C ALA A 47 -2.71 -14.22 -27.45
N LEU A 48 -3.26 -13.35 -28.31
CA LEU A 48 -4.18 -12.30 -27.91
C LEU A 48 -5.52 -12.84 -27.42
N THR A 49 -6.06 -13.89 -28.06
CA THR A 49 -7.29 -14.55 -27.61
C THR A 49 -7.12 -15.26 -26.26
N VAL A 50 -5.96 -15.89 -26.02
CA VAL A 50 -5.64 -16.51 -24.72
C VAL A 50 -5.43 -15.45 -23.64
N ALA A 51 -4.79 -14.32 -23.97
CA ALA A 51 -4.61 -13.21 -23.03
C ALA A 51 -5.94 -12.55 -22.61
N MET A 52 -6.94 -12.54 -23.49
CA MET A 52 -8.30 -12.06 -23.15
C MET A 52 -9.13 -13.09 -22.37
N ALA A 53 -8.68 -14.35 -22.28
CA ALA A 53 -9.33 -15.45 -21.56
C ALA A 53 -8.73 -15.67 -20.15
N SER A 54 -8.07 -14.67 -19.56
CA SER A 54 -7.53 -14.76 -18.21
C SER A 54 -8.67 -15.00 -17.21
N GLY A 55 -8.71 -16.20 -16.62
CA GLY A 55 -9.68 -16.55 -15.59
C GLY A 55 -9.58 -15.62 -14.37
N CYS A 56 -10.72 -15.08 -13.93
CA CYS A 56 -10.80 -14.36 -12.66
C CYS A 56 -10.87 -15.38 -11.53
N VAL A 57 -9.89 -15.40 -10.63
CA VAL A 57 -9.94 -16.19 -9.39
C VAL A 57 -10.69 -15.39 -8.34
N ARG A 58 -11.85 -15.88 -7.90
CA ARG A 58 -12.65 -15.27 -6.84
C ARG A 58 -12.30 -15.87 -5.50
N ARG A 59 -12.06 -15.04 -4.49
CA ARG A 59 -11.70 -15.49 -3.14
C ARG A 59 -12.69 -14.92 -2.16
N VAL A 60 -13.46 -15.77 -1.50
CA VAL A 60 -14.53 -15.35 -0.60
C VAL A 60 -14.24 -15.84 0.81
N VAL A 61 -14.31 -14.94 1.77
CA VAL A 61 -14.25 -15.22 3.19
C VAL A 61 -15.65 -15.09 3.77
N GLN A 62 -16.12 -16.14 4.43
CA GLN A 62 -17.38 -16.15 5.16
C GLN A 62 -17.09 -16.00 6.65
N ILE A 63 -17.62 -14.92 7.25
CA ILE A 63 -17.46 -14.64 8.67
C ILE A 63 -18.79 -14.90 9.39
N THR A 64 -18.74 -15.75 10.40
CA THR A 64 -19.89 -16.14 11.23
C THR A 64 -19.57 -15.96 12.70
N SER A 65 -20.55 -15.55 13.51
CA SER A 65 -20.39 -15.46 14.96
C SER A 65 -21.56 -16.07 15.72
N ALA A 66 -21.27 -16.56 16.92
CA ALA A 66 -22.25 -16.96 17.91
C ALA A 66 -22.15 -16.01 19.12
N PRO A 67 -23.16 -15.16 19.40
CA PRO A 67 -24.42 -14.98 18.66
C PRO A 67 -24.29 -14.16 17.36
N GLU A 68 -25.27 -14.31 16.47
CA GLU A 68 -25.35 -13.58 15.19
C GLU A 68 -25.59 -12.07 15.37
N GLY A 69 -25.40 -11.28 14.32
CA GLY A 69 -25.58 -9.83 14.32
C GLY A 69 -24.47 -9.02 14.99
N ALA A 70 -23.26 -9.57 15.12
CA ALA A 70 -22.09 -8.82 15.57
C ALA A 70 -21.52 -7.97 14.42
N LEU A 71 -21.02 -6.77 14.73
CA LEU A 71 -20.37 -5.88 13.78
C LEU A 71 -18.95 -6.38 13.49
N VAL A 72 -18.61 -6.51 12.20
CA VAL A 72 -17.34 -7.06 11.75
C VAL A 72 -16.52 -5.99 11.05
N TRP A 73 -15.26 -5.91 11.46
CA TRP A 73 -14.21 -5.09 10.88
C TRP A 73 -13.09 -6.01 10.39
N MET A 74 -12.62 -5.77 9.17
CA MET A 74 -11.52 -6.50 8.56
C MET A 74 -10.48 -5.50 8.06
N ASN A 75 -9.23 -5.61 8.53
CA ASN A 75 -8.15 -4.66 8.25
C ASN A 75 -8.58 -3.20 8.52
N ASP A 76 -9.18 -2.95 9.69
CA ASP A 76 -9.70 -1.65 10.12
C ASP A 76 -10.79 -1.04 9.22
N ARG A 77 -11.39 -1.84 8.34
CA ARG A 77 -12.56 -1.45 7.54
C ARG A 77 -13.80 -2.18 8.02
N GLU A 78 -14.85 -1.44 8.31
CA GLU A 78 -16.18 -2.00 8.59
C GLU A 78 -16.71 -2.72 7.34
N VAL A 79 -17.07 -4.00 7.51
CA VAL A 79 -17.59 -4.82 6.41
C VAL A 79 -19.08 -5.08 6.55
N GLY A 80 -19.60 -5.08 7.77
CA GLY A 80 -21.02 -5.24 8.08
C GLY A 80 -21.26 -6.17 9.26
N SER A 81 -22.47 -6.70 9.38
CA SER A 81 -22.84 -7.59 10.49
C SER A 81 -22.77 -9.07 10.11
N THR A 82 -22.41 -9.94 11.05
CA THR A 82 -22.43 -11.39 10.88
C THR A 82 -23.86 -11.94 10.72
N PRO A 83 -24.10 -12.96 9.89
CA PRO A 83 -23.16 -13.59 8.96
C PRO A 83 -22.92 -12.73 7.71
N CYS A 84 -21.66 -12.58 7.28
CA CYS A 84 -21.30 -11.82 6.08
C CYS A 84 -20.28 -12.57 5.21
N GLU A 85 -20.34 -12.32 3.89
CA GLU A 85 -19.39 -12.85 2.89
C GLU A 85 -18.63 -11.69 2.24
N ILE A 86 -17.32 -11.85 2.13
CA ILE A 86 -16.41 -10.76 1.76
C ILE A 86 -15.40 -11.28 0.75
N GLU A 87 -15.25 -10.57 -0.35
CA GLU A 87 -14.25 -10.91 -1.37
C GLU A 87 -12.88 -10.34 -0.98
N ILE A 88 -11.86 -11.19 -0.94
CA ILE A 88 -10.47 -10.81 -0.63
C ILE A 88 -9.61 -10.80 -1.89
N LEU A 89 -8.67 -9.86 -1.97
CA LEU A 89 -7.80 -9.73 -3.15
C LEU A 89 -6.61 -10.70 -3.10
N HIS A 90 -6.07 -10.97 -1.92
CA HIS A 90 -4.81 -11.69 -1.74
C HIS A 90 -4.93 -12.68 -0.58
N TYR A 91 -4.12 -13.74 -0.59
CA TYR A 91 -4.00 -14.61 0.58
C TYR A 91 -3.00 -13.99 1.56
N GLY A 92 -3.28 -14.13 2.85
CA GLY A 92 -2.49 -13.51 3.89
C GLY A 92 -3.21 -13.51 5.24
N THR A 93 -2.59 -12.85 6.21
CA THR A 93 -3.19 -12.61 7.52
C THR A 93 -4.02 -11.34 7.48
N TYR A 94 -5.26 -11.46 7.93
CA TYR A 94 -6.23 -10.38 8.05
C TYR A 94 -6.51 -10.13 9.52
N ASP A 95 -6.49 -8.87 9.92
CA ASP A 95 -6.90 -8.48 11.27
C ASP A 95 -8.41 -8.38 11.31
N VAL A 96 -9.03 -9.28 12.08
CA VAL A 96 -10.48 -9.35 12.21
C VAL A 96 -10.86 -8.87 13.60
N ARG A 97 -11.77 -7.90 13.65
CA ARG A 97 -12.36 -7.35 14.86
C ARG A 97 -13.85 -7.56 14.81
N ILE A 98 -14.39 -8.19 15.85
CA ILE A 98 -15.82 -8.46 15.96
C ILE A 98 -16.31 -7.85 17.26
N GLU A 99 -17.33 -7.01 17.14
CA GLU A 99 -17.89 -6.25 18.26
C GLU A 99 -19.40 -6.48 18.32
N LYS A 100 -19.91 -6.71 19.52
CA LYS A 100 -21.35 -6.80 19.76
C LYS A 100 -21.67 -6.21 21.13
N ALA A 101 -22.75 -5.43 21.22
CA ALA A 101 -23.17 -4.83 22.48
C ALA A 101 -23.45 -5.91 23.55
N GLY A 102 -22.81 -5.79 24.72
CA GLY A 102 -22.91 -6.74 25.84
C GLY A 102 -22.02 -7.99 25.71
N PHE A 103 -21.14 -8.02 24.71
CA PHE A 103 -20.16 -9.10 24.50
C PHE A 103 -18.75 -8.52 24.47
N GLU A 104 -17.78 -9.32 24.90
CA GLU A 104 -16.38 -8.93 24.88
C GLU A 104 -15.89 -8.83 23.42
N PRO A 105 -15.29 -7.69 23.00
CA PRO A 105 -14.82 -7.51 21.64
C PRO A 105 -13.64 -8.45 21.37
N VAL A 106 -13.70 -9.17 20.24
CA VAL A 106 -12.66 -10.13 19.87
C VAL A 106 -11.78 -9.53 18.78
N MET A 107 -10.48 -9.44 19.09
CA MET A 107 -9.42 -9.03 18.19
C MET A 107 -8.54 -10.23 17.85
N THR A 108 -8.56 -10.71 16.61
CA THR A 108 -7.67 -11.81 16.23
C THR A 108 -7.25 -11.76 14.77
N GLY A 109 -6.00 -12.11 14.52
CA GLY A 109 -5.47 -12.26 13.17
C GLY A 109 -5.88 -13.62 12.60
N ARG A 110 -6.64 -13.63 11.51
CA ARG A 110 -6.99 -14.85 10.76
C ARG A 110 -6.24 -14.90 9.44
N SER A 111 -5.52 -16.00 9.21
CA SER A 111 -4.84 -16.25 7.94
C SER A 111 -5.78 -16.94 6.95
N ALA A 112 -5.99 -16.32 5.80
CA ALA A 112 -6.51 -17.00 4.61
C ALA A 112 -5.32 -17.68 3.92
N ASN A 113 -5.19 -19.00 4.10
CA ASN A 113 -4.10 -19.76 3.50
C ASN A 113 -4.41 -20.07 2.04
N VAL A 114 -3.37 -20.00 1.21
CA VAL A 114 -3.43 -20.44 -0.19
C VAL A 114 -3.75 -21.94 -0.17
N PRO A 115 -4.84 -22.38 -0.78
CA PRO A 115 -5.11 -23.80 -0.88
C PRO A 115 -4.08 -24.46 -1.81
N ILE A 116 -3.79 -25.75 -1.59
CA ILE A 116 -2.72 -26.46 -2.30
C ILE A 116 -2.92 -26.52 -3.83
N TRP A 117 -4.14 -26.33 -4.30
CA TRP A 117 -4.51 -26.26 -5.72
C TRP A 117 -4.27 -24.90 -6.40
N ASP A 118 -3.89 -23.87 -5.64
CA ASP A 118 -3.61 -22.50 -6.13
C ASP A 118 -2.08 -22.21 -6.16
N LEU A 119 -1.24 -23.21 -5.84
CA LEU A 119 0.21 -23.14 -6.08
C LEU A 119 0.53 -23.53 -7.54
N PRO A 120 1.26 -22.71 -8.30
CA PRO A 120 1.66 -23.06 -9.65
C PRO A 120 2.63 -24.25 -9.64
N GLY A 121 2.20 -25.37 -10.27
CA GLY A 121 3.03 -26.53 -10.58
C GLY A 121 3.50 -26.53 -12.04
N PRO A 122 4.60 -27.24 -12.36
CA PRO A 122 5.36 -27.00 -13.58
C PRO A 122 4.73 -27.47 -14.91
N ASP A 123 3.61 -28.20 -14.90
CA ASP A 123 2.98 -28.76 -16.12
C ASP A 123 1.58 -28.16 -16.45
N LEU A 124 0.99 -27.36 -15.55
CA LEU A 124 -0.45 -27.01 -15.57
C LEU A 124 -0.78 -25.53 -15.30
N ILE A 125 0.02 -24.62 -15.84
CA ILE A 125 -0.52 -23.36 -16.39
C ILE A 125 -0.83 -23.55 -17.89
N ALA A 126 -0.32 -24.64 -18.49
CA ALA A 126 -0.01 -24.72 -19.90
C ALA A 126 -1.20 -24.72 -20.87
N GLU A 127 -2.42 -25.00 -20.42
CA GLU A 127 -3.59 -25.06 -21.32
C GLU A 127 -4.90 -24.53 -20.69
N LEU A 128 -4.81 -23.44 -19.92
CA LEU A 128 -5.95 -22.51 -19.77
C LEU A 128 -7.22 -23.19 -19.25
N ILE A 129 -7.24 -23.66 -17.99
CA ILE A 129 -8.52 -24.05 -17.40
C ILE A 129 -9.34 -22.76 -17.19
N PRO A 130 -10.48 -22.57 -17.86
CA PRO A 130 -11.40 -21.48 -17.56
C PRO A 130 -12.27 -21.92 -16.38
N ALA A 131 -11.63 -22.21 -15.25
CA ALA A 131 -12.36 -22.59 -14.04
C ALA A 131 -12.59 -21.32 -13.23
N ASP A 132 -13.86 -21.03 -12.96
CA ASP A 132 -14.26 -20.16 -11.86
C ASP A 132 -13.83 -20.86 -10.56
N LEU A 133 -12.57 -20.64 -10.18
CA LEU A 133 -11.97 -21.19 -8.97
C LEU A 133 -12.37 -20.27 -7.82
N GLU A 134 -13.49 -20.60 -7.18
CA GLU A 134 -13.92 -19.93 -5.96
C GLU A 134 -13.24 -20.58 -4.74
N SER A 135 -12.34 -19.84 -4.10
CA SER A 135 -11.74 -20.25 -2.83
C SER A 135 -12.60 -19.71 -1.69
N ARG A 136 -13.31 -20.61 -0.98
CA ARG A 136 -14.15 -20.25 0.18
C ARG A 136 -13.44 -20.57 1.49
N THR A 137 -13.23 -19.56 2.33
CA THR A 137 -12.66 -19.72 3.67
C THR A 137 -13.71 -19.33 4.71
N VAL A 138 -14.00 -20.23 5.67
CA VAL A 138 -14.99 -19.97 6.73
C VAL A 138 -14.29 -19.67 8.04
N TRP A 139 -14.62 -18.53 8.66
CA TRP A 139 -14.17 -18.16 9.99
C TRP A 139 -15.36 -18.09 10.94
N HIS A 140 -15.28 -18.86 12.03
CA HIS A 140 -16.27 -18.89 13.09
C HIS A 140 -15.72 -18.26 14.37
N PHE A 141 -16.55 -17.49 15.06
CA PHE A 141 -16.18 -16.76 16.27
C PHE A 141 -17.25 -16.92 17.35
N ASP A 142 -16.82 -17.41 18.52
CA ASP A 142 -17.67 -17.49 19.71
C ASP A 142 -17.42 -16.25 20.57
N LEU A 143 -18.46 -15.43 20.75
CA LEU A 143 -18.40 -14.23 21.57
C LEU A 143 -18.81 -14.57 23.01
N VAL A 144 -17.99 -14.14 23.95
CA VAL A 144 -18.25 -14.30 25.38
C VAL A 144 -19.01 -13.08 25.90
N VAL A 145 -20.02 -13.29 26.73
CA VAL A 145 -20.76 -12.20 27.37
C VAL A 145 -19.80 -11.39 28.23
N GLU A 146 -19.82 -10.07 28.06
CA GLU A 146 -18.98 -9.17 28.83
C GLU A 146 -19.45 -9.17 30.30
N ASN A 147 -18.55 -9.47 31.23
CA ASN A 147 -18.89 -9.41 32.65
C ASN A 147 -18.71 -7.99 33.18
N THR A 148 -19.82 -7.29 33.40
CA THR A 148 -19.87 -5.90 33.90
C THR A 148 -19.78 -5.81 35.43
N ASP A 149 -19.59 -6.91 36.17
CA ASP A 149 -19.45 -6.86 37.63
C ASP A 149 -18.16 -6.11 38.04
N ALA A 150 -18.35 -4.95 38.68
CA ALA A 150 -17.25 -4.05 39.06
C ALA A 150 -16.18 -4.74 39.93
N ASP A 151 -16.60 -5.61 40.85
CA ASP A 151 -15.69 -6.33 41.75
C ASP A 151 -14.75 -7.28 40.97
N GLN A 152 -15.27 -7.94 39.93
CA GLN A 152 -14.46 -8.83 39.09
C GLN A 152 -13.45 -8.06 38.24
N VAL A 153 -13.85 -6.87 37.75
CA VAL A 153 -12.96 -5.99 36.99
C VAL A 153 -11.84 -5.45 37.89
N LEU A 154 -12.17 -5.01 39.11
CA LEU A 154 -11.18 -4.53 40.08
C LEU A 154 -10.16 -5.61 40.45
N LEU A 155 -10.62 -6.83 40.73
CA LEU A 155 -9.75 -7.96 41.05
C LEU A 155 -8.80 -8.30 39.88
N ARG A 156 -9.32 -8.34 38.65
CA ARG A 156 -8.49 -8.59 37.45
C ARG A 156 -7.46 -7.48 37.23
N ALA A 157 -7.85 -6.22 37.45
CA ALA A 157 -6.96 -5.08 37.34
C ALA A 157 -5.83 -5.13 38.38
N GLU A 158 -6.14 -5.49 39.63
CA GLU A 158 -5.14 -5.67 40.68
C GLU A 158 -4.14 -6.78 40.33
N VAL A 159 -4.63 -7.95 39.92
CA VAL A 159 -3.77 -9.07 39.45
C VAL A 159 -2.90 -8.67 38.25
N ALA A 160 -3.44 -7.90 37.31
CA ALA A 160 -2.66 -7.41 36.16
C ALA A 160 -1.56 -6.44 36.60
N ARG A 161 -1.85 -5.51 37.53
CA ARG A 161 -0.86 -4.59 38.10
C ARG A 161 0.25 -5.33 38.83
N ASP A 162 -0.10 -6.34 39.63
CA ASP A 162 0.89 -7.16 40.34
C ASP A 162 1.81 -7.92 39.38
N ARG A 163 1.25 -8.48 38.30
CA ARG A 163 2.05 -9.15 37.25
C ARG A 163 3.03 -8.20 36.56
N LEU A 164 2.61 -6.96 36.27
CA LEU A 164 3.48 -5.96 35.67
C LEU A 164 4.57 -5.52 36.65
N ALA A 165 4.23 -5.27 37.91
CA ALA A 165 5.21 -4.94 38.94
C ALA A 165 6.26 -6.06 39.14
N ALA A 166 5.82 -7.32 39.13
CA ALA A 166 6.72 -8.47 39.19
C ALA A 166 7.62 -8.58 37.94
N ALA A 167 7.06 -8.33 36.75
CA ALA A 167 7.82 -8.31 35.50
C ALA A 167 8.86 -7.19 35.47
N ASP A 168 8.52 -6.00 35.98
CA ASP A 168 9.44 -4.86 36.07
C ASP A 168 10.51 -5.06 37.14
N ALA A 169 10.17 -5.64 38.29
CA ALA A 169 11.14 -6.05 39.30
C ALA A 169 12.13 -7.08 38.74
N LYS A 170 11.63 -8.08 37.98
CA LYS A 170 12.48 -9.04 37.27
C LYS A 170 13.38 -8.36 36.24
N ARG A 171 12.82 -7.47 35.40
CA ARG A 171 13.60 -6.68 34.43
C ARG A 171 14.65 -5.81 35.10
N ALA A 172 14.36 -5.26 36.28
CA ALA A 172 15.30 -4.46 37.07
C ALA A 172 16.43 -5.33 37.66
N ALA A 173 16.12 -6.54 38.13
CA ALA A 173 17.11 -7.50 38.60
C ALA A 173 18.01 -8.02 37.45
N ASP A 174 17.42 -8.27 36.28
CA ASP A 174 18.14 -8.72 35.07
C ASP A 174 18.97 -7.58 34.43
N ARG A 175 18.65 -6.31 34.74
CA ARG A 175 19.40 -5.16 34.25
C ARG A 175 20.78 -5.12 34.91
N LYS A 176 21.83 -5.37 34.12
CA LYS A 176 23.22 -5.18 34.54
C LYS A 176 23.39 -3.78 35.15
N PRO A 177 24.00 -3.63 36.34
CA PRO A 177 24.19 -2.32 36.94
C PRO A 177 25.14 -1.49 36.07
N MET A 178 24.58 -0.58 35.28
CA MET A 178 25.34 0.53 34.73
C MET A 178 25.62 1.48 35.89
N THR A 179 26.82 1.37 36.44
CA THR A 179 27.32 2.37 37.38
C THR A 179 27.47 3.70 36.64
N SER A 180 27.37 4.83 37.34
CA SER A 180 27.66 6.16 36.77
C SER A 180 29.06 6.23 36.15
N ALA A 181 30.01 5.44 36.66
CA ALA A 181 31.33 5.25 36.06
C ALA A 181 31.27 4.50 34.72
N GLY A 182 30.40 3.51 34.57
CA GLY A 182 30.19 2.78 33.31
C GLY A 182 29.46 3.63 32.26
N LEU A 183 28.46 4.42 32.67
CA LEU A 183 27.77 5.35 31.78
C LEU A 183 28.69 6.50 31.35
N ALA A 184 29.53 7.02 32.26
CA ALA A 184 30.56 7.99 31.93
C ALA A 184 31.62 7.38 30.98
N ALA A 185 32.08 6.15 31.23
CA ALA A 185 33.06 5.50 30.36
C ALA A 185 32.53 5.22 28.94
N GLU A 186 31.23 4.89 28.79
CA GLU A 186 30.60 4.66 27.49
C GLU A 186 30.37 5.99 26.73
N VAL A 187 29.92 7.04 27.42
CA VAL A 187 29.75 8.39 26.83
C VAL A 187 31.10 9.00 26.42
N GLU A 188 32.16 8.77 27.20
CA GLU A 188 33.53 9.17 26.87
C GLU A 188 34.13 8.34 25.71
N ALA A 189 33.52 7.20 25.36
CA ALA A 189 33.93 6.37 24.23
C ALA A 189 33.20 6.71 22.92
N GLU A 190 32.02 7.34 22.96
CA GLU A 190 31.25 7.71 21.75
C GLU A 190 31.46 9.15 21.27
N ASP A 191 31.80 10.12 22.14
CA ASP A 191 31.93 11.52 21.71
C ASP A 191 33.38 12.02 21.73
N GLY A 192 33.96 12.09 20.52
CA GLY A 192 35.19 12.83 20.30
C GLY A 192 35.09 14.27 20.81
N THR A 193 35.98 14.62 21.75
CA THR A 193 36.44 15.99 22.07
C THR A 193 35.43 16.99 22.65
N GLY A 194 34.64 16.61 23.66
CA GLY A 194 33.85 17.57 24.44
C GLY A 194 34.06 17.44 25.95
N ARG A 195 34.89 18.30 26.57
CA ARG A 195 35.03 18.30 28.04
C ARG A 195 33.74 18.85 28.68
N PRO A 196 33.12 18.15 29.65
CA PRO A 196 31.95 18.66 30.35
C PRO A 196 32.27 20.01 31.01
N GLY A 197 31.51 21.06 30.68
CA GLY A 197 31.69 22.41 31.24
C GLY A 197 32.58 23.35 30.43
N ALA A 198 32.99 23.01 29.20
CA ALA A 198 33.58 23.99 28.29
C ALA A 198 32.54 25.07 27.94
N PRO A 199 32.89 26.37 27.99
CA PRO A 199 32.01 27.44 27.51
C PRO A 199 31.69 27.18 26.03
N VAL A 200 30.41 27.22 25.68
CA VAL A 200 29.99 27.25 24.28
C VAL A 200 30.48 28.57 23.68
N GLU A 201 31.58 28.53 22.91
CA GLU A 201 32.04 29.70 22.17
C GLU A 201 31.07 29.97 21.01
N GLY A 202 30.12 30.87 21.24
CA GLY A 202 29.16 31.32 20.24
C GLY A 202 28.01 32.07 20.88
N ALA A 203 27.67 33.25 20.34
CA ALA A 203 26.47 33.97 20.76
C ALA A 203 25.23 33.08 20.54
N PRO A 204 24.28 33.00 21.49
CA PRO A 204 23.09 32.19 21.33
C PRO A 204 22.32 32.68 20.09
N VAL A 205 22.13 31.78 19.13
CA VAL A 205 21.21 32.01 18.01
C VAL A 205 19.80 32.12 18.62
N PRO A 206 19.04 33.20 18.37
CA PRO A 206 17.70 33.33 18.91
C PRO A 206 16.84 32.18 18.34
N VAL A 207 16.33 31.34 19.24
CA VAL A 207 15.30 30.35 18.91
C VAL A 207 14.04 31.14 18.57
N ALA A 208 13.58 31.05 17.32
CA ALA A 208 12.29 31.61 16.94
C ALA A 208 11.19 30.86 17.71
N ASP A 209 10.27 31.61 18.32
CA ASP A 209 9.14 31.03 19.04
C ASP A 209 8.35 30.07 18.14
N PRO A 210 7.87 28.92 18.65
CA PRO A 210 7.02 28.04 17.87
C PRO A 210 5.75 28.78 17.46
N VAL A 211 5.45 28.78 16.14
CA VAL A 211 4.19 29.28 15.60
C VAL A 211 3.07 28.40 16.14
N VAL A 212 2.35 28.89 17.15
CA VAL A 212 1.10 28.27 17.61
C VAL A 212 0.04 28.60 16.55
N PRO A 213 -0.54 27.62 15.84
CA PRO A 213 -1.66 27.90 14.97
C PRO A 213 -2.83 28.39 15.83
N ALA A 214 -3.36 29.57 15.47
CA ALA A 214 -4.52 30.15 16.13
C ALA A 214 -5.68 29.14 16.11
N ASN A 215 -6.09 28.73 17.30
CA ASN A 215 -7.30 27.97 17.54
C ASN A 215 -8.50 28.78 17.03
N SER A 216 -9.18 28.24 16.02
CA SER A 216 -10.50 28.72 15.60
C SER A 216 -11.45 28.61 16.80
N ASN A 217 -12.05 29.73 17.20
CA ASN A 217 -13.06 29.80 18.25
C ASN A 217 -14.18 28.76 18.02
N LEU A 218 -14.13 27.64 18.75
CA LEU A 218 -15.27 26.77 18.99
C LEU A 218 -16.06 27.42 20.14
N GLY A 219 -16.99 28.32 19.82
CA GLY A 219 -17.76 28.99 20.86
C GLY A 219 -18.67 30.15 20.44
N GLN A 220 -19.05 30.26 19.17
CA GLN A 220 -20.13 31.15 18.75
C GLN A 220 -21.28 30.29 18.19
N ASP A 221 -22.09 29.73 19.09
CA ASP A 221 -23.45 29.34 18.74
C ASP A 221 -24.30 30.62 18.62
N PRO A 222 -24.98 30.88 17.49
CA PRO A 222 -25.97 31.94 17.43
C PRO A 222 -27.17 31.52 18.29
N LEU A 223 -27.34 32.21 19.41
CA LEU A 223 -28.55 32.17 20.21
C LEU A 223 -29.74 32.53 19.32
N ILE A 224 -30.63 31.58 19.07
CA ILE A 224 -31.91 31.80 18.41
C ILE A 224 -32.78 32.59 19.40
N ASP A 225 -33.02 33.88 19.13
CA ASP A 225 -33.98 34.69 19.88
C ASP A 225 -35.41 34.18 19.60
N PRO A 226 -36.21 33.81 20.64
CA PRO A 226 -37.54 33.24 20.45
C PRO A 226 -38.66 34.26 20.15
N ASP A 227 -38.37 35.55 19.94
CA ASP A 227 -39.38 36.61 19.83
C ASP A 227 -39.58 37.24 18.43
N SER A 228 -39.00 36.68 17.36
CA SER A 228 -39.29 37.17 15.99
C SER A 228 -40.56 36.53 15.40
N ALA A 229 -41.71 36.79 16.01
CA ALA A 229 -43.03 36.48 15.46
C ALA A 229 -44.02 37.61 15.78
N ALA A 230 -44.01 38.68 14.98
CA ALA A 230 -45.15 39.56 14.71
C ALA A 230 -44.75 40.62 13.68
N ASP A 231 -45.09 40.40 12.41
CA ASP A 231 -45.75 41.37 11.50
C ASP A 231 -46.08 40.71 10.16
#